data_AF-A0A6P0X9M6-F1
#
_entry.id   AF-A0A6P0X9M6-F1
#
_cell.length_a   1.000
_cell.length_b   1.000
_cell.length_c   1.000
_cell.angle_alpha   90.00
_cell.angle_beta   90.00
_cell.angle_gamma   90.00
#
_symmetry.space_group_name_H-M   'P 1'
#
loop_
_entity.id
_entity.type
_entity.pdbx_description
1 polymer ?
#
loop_
_entity_poly.entity_id
_entity_poly.type
_entity_poly.pdbx_seq_one_letter_code
_entity_poly.pdbx_strand_id
1 'polypeptide(L)'
;VGDAEKVRESLDKLKRSLQVYNDNLTNLADIPLEPEEALAILIRDFGYMGKPLNEQPKIVQTCLMLFLGELDDELKDKKGINLGSSTLAAYRTAYGLLQSVTAYRTHMVGTGSATTHITSMLNGDSAKVVNKSYRSLLKLSRSLETSTTINVQNVRII
;
A
#
# COMPACT_ATOMS: atom_id res chain seq x y z
N VAL A 1 4.04 38.53 -15.82
CA VAL A 1 5.14 37.57 -16.06
C VAL A 1 5.36 36.64 -14.86
N GLY A 2 5.27 37.11 -13.61
CA GLY A 2 5.52 36.26 -12.42
C GLY A 2 4.53 35.12 -12.12
N ASP A 3 3.26 35.22 -12.52
CA ASP A 3 2.27 34.17 -12.17
C ASP A 3 2.35 32.95 -13.09
N ALA A 4 2.64 33.15 -14.38
CA ALA A 4 2.84 32.05 -15.32
C ALA A 4 4.07 31.21 -14.95
N GLU A 5 5.12 31.85 -14.44
CA GLU A 5 6.34 31.19 -13.99
C GLU A 5 6.14 30.41 -12.69
N LYS A 6 5.41 30.99 -11.71
CA LYS A 6 4.99 30.27 -10.49
C LYS A 6 4.09 29.06 -10.79
N VAL A 7 3.18 29.19 -11.76
CA VAL A 7 2.33 28.08 -12.22
C VAL A 7 3.20 26.99 -12.86
N ARG A 8 4.14 27.36 -13.74
CA ARG A 8 5.06 26.40 -14.36
C ARG A 8 5.92 25.67 -13.33
N GLU A 9 6.49 26.37 -12.37
CA GLU A 9 7.25 25.75 -11.27
C GLU A 9 6.40 24.79 -10.44
N SER A 10 5.14 25.14 -10.18
CA SER A 10 4.22 24.28 -9.43
C SER A 10 3.86 23.02 -10.22
N LEU A 11 3.64 23.14 -11.54
CA LEU A 11 3.40 22.02 -12.43
C LEU A 11 4.63 21.12 -12.56
N ASP A 12 5.84 21.68 -12.64
CA ASP A 12 7.08 20.92 -12.69
C ASP A 12 7.33 20.16 -11.37
N LYS A 13 7.05 20.79 -10.23
CA LYS A 13 7.10 20.13 -8.91
C LYS A 13 6.10 18.98 -8.82
N LEU A 14 4.87 19.19 -9.31
CA LEU A 14 3.83 18.17 -9.33
C LEU A 14 4.24 17.00 -10.24
N LYS A 15 4.73 17.28 -11.44
CA LYS A 15 5.22 16.27 -12.39
C LYS A 15 6.33 15.41 -11.78
N ARG A 16 7.34 16.03 -11.15
CA ARG A 16 8.41 15.30 -10.45
C ARG A 16 7.88 14.45 -9.31
N SER A 17 6.94 14.98 -8.52
CA SER A 17 6.34 14.25 -7.41
C SER A 17 5.54 13.03 -7.91
N LEU A 18 4.79 13.17 -9.01
CA LEU A 18 4.09 12.06 -9.65
C LEU A 18 5.04 11.00 -10.19
N GLN A 19 6.15 11.42 -10.79
CA GLN A 19 7.14 10.49 -11.31
C GLN A 19 7.81 9.69 -10.20
N VAL A 20 8.26 10.36 -9.12
CA VAL A 20 8.79 9.68 -7.92
C VAL A 20 7.76 8.74 -7.31
N TYR A 21 6.48 9.11 -7.28
CA TYR A 21 5.41 8.24 -6.80
C TYR A 21 5.27 6.99 -7.67
N ASN A 22 5.27 7.13 -9.00
CA ASN A 22 5.18 6.00 -9.91
C ASN A 22 6.39 5.07 -9.81
N ASP A 23 7.61 5.62 -9.77
CA ASP A 23 8.84 4.84 -9.62
C ASP A 23 8.82 4.01 -8.32
N ASN A 24 8.35 4.61 -7.24
CA ASN A 24 8.16 3.92 -5.97
C ASN A 24 7.12 2.80 -6.05
N LEU A 25 6.01 2.99 -6.76
CA LEU A 25 5.01 1.93 -6.95
C LEU A 25 5.57 0.77 -7.76
N THR A 26 6.35 1.05 -8.80
CA THR A 26 7.06 0.02 -9.58
C THR A 26 8.03 -0.76 -8.69
N ASN A 27 8.85 -0.08 -7.88
CA ASN A 27 9.77 -0.75 -6.95
C ASN A 27 9.04 -1.64 -5.93
N LEU A 28 7.87 -1.21 -5.43
CA LEU A 28 7.06 -2.03 -4.53
C LEU A 28 6.46 -3.26 -5.23
N ALA A 29 6.22 -3.18 -6.54
CA ALA A 29 5.70 -4.31 -7.32
C ALA A 29 6.74 -5.41 -7.53
N ASP A 30 8.03 -5.08 -7.46
CA ASP A 30 9.15 -6.02 -7.61
C ASP A 30 9.57 -6.69 -6.29
N ILE A 31 8.97 -6.31 -5.16
CA ILE A 31 9.31 -6.86 -3.84
C ILE A 31 8.28 -7.93 -3.47
N PRO A 32 8.60 -9.23 -3.63
CA PRO A 32 7.74 -10.30 -3.13
C PRO A 32 7.67 -10.23 -1.60
N LEU A 33 6.50 -10.59 -1.06
CA LEU A 33 6.22 -10.70 0.35
C LEU A 33 5.57 -12.05 0.61
N GLU A 34 6.09 -12.78 1.58
CA GLU A 34 5.41 -13.95 2.10
C GLU A 34 4.20 -13.54 2.98
N PRO A 35 3.17 -14.39 3.10
CA PRO A 35 1.99 -14.14 3.94
C PRO A 35 2.32 -13.69 5.37
N GLU A 36 3.35 -14.29 5.98
CA GLU A 36 3.80 -14.00 7.33
C GLU A 36 4.40 -12.60 7.44
N GLU A 37 5.15 -12.17 6.42
CA GLU A 37 5.72 -10.82 6.34
C GLU A 37 4.62 -9.78 6.15
N ALA A 38 3.65 -10.08 5.28
CA ALA A 38 2.48 -9.24 5.08
C ALA A 38 1.67 -9.08 6.38
N LEU A 39 1.45 -10.18 7.11
CA LEU A 39 0.79 -10.15 8.42
C LEU A 39 1.59 -9.32 9.43
N ALA A 40 2.91 -9.51 9.52
CA ALA A 40 3.76 -8.76 10.43
C ALA A 40 3.72 -7.24 10.13
N ILE A 41 3.74 -6.86 8.85
CA ILE A 41 3.60 -5.47 8.40
C ILE A 41 2.23 -4.90 8.81
N LEU A 42 1.14 -5.64 8.57
CA LEU A 42 -0.20 -5.20 8.92
C LEU A 42 -0.39 -5.06 10.44
N ILE A 43 0.14 -5.99 11.25
CA ILE A 43 0.08 -5.91 12.71
C ILE A 43 0.88 -4.71 13.21
N ARG A 44 2.10 -4.49 12.69
CA ARG A 44 2.91 -3.32 13.04
C ARG A 44 2.18 -2.01 12.74
N ASP A 45 1.55 -1.94 11.57
CA ASP A 45 0.97 -0.69 11.09
C ASP A 45 -0.42 -0.42 11.68
N PHE A 46 -1.21 -1.46 11.99
CA PHE A 46 -2.63 -1.33 12.35
C PHE A 46 -3.12 -2.24 13.48
N GLY A 47 -2.33 -3.23 13.91
CA GLY A 47 -2.75 -4.26 14.84
C GLY A 47 -2.20 -4.12 16.26
N TYR A 48 -2.36 -5.20 17.01
CA TYR A 48 -1.88 -5.35 18.38
C TYR A 48 -0.78 -6.42 18.43
N MET A 49 0.41 -6.04 18.89
CA MET A 49 1.52 -6.99 19.03
C MET A 49 1.18 -8.10 20.03
N GLY A 50 1.50 -9.35 19.68
CA GLY A 50 1.29 -10.51 20.54
C GLY A 50 -0.15 -11.03 20.58
N LYS A 51 -1.08 -10.44 19.82
CA LYS A 51 -2.46 -10.95 19.68
C LYS A 51 -2.59 -11.90 18.47
N PRO A 52 -3.35 -13.00 18.60
CA PRO A 52 -3.63 -13.88 17.46
C PRO A 52 -4.50 -13.19 16.40
N LEU A 53 -4.50 -13.69 15.17
CA LEU A 53 -5.14 -13.06 14.00
C LEU A 53 -6.64 -12.77 14.21
N ASN A 54 -7.37 -13.67 14.87
CA ASN A 54 -8.79 -13.51 15.16
C ASN A 54 -9.10 -12.36 16.15
N GLU A 55 -8.13 -11.97 16.99
CA GLU A 55 -8.21 -10.83 17.91
C GLU A 55 -7.68 -9.53 17.30
N GLN A 56 -7.12 -9.57 16.09
CA GLN A 56 -6.62 -8.37 15.42
C GLN A 56 -7.77 -7.46 14.93
N PRO A 57 -7.54 -6.16 14.73
CA PRO A 57 -8.52 -5.26 14.12
C PRO A 57 -8.97 -5.74 12.73
N LYS A 58 -10.21 -5.44 12.34
CA LYS A 58 -10.78 -5.82 11.03
C LYS A 58 -9.90 -5.41 9.85
N ILE A 59 -9.22 -4.27 9.93
CA ILE A 59 -8.29 -3.83 8.88
C ILE A 59 -7.16 -4.83 8.66
N VAL A 60 -6.58 -5.43 9.71
CA VAL A 60 -5.53 -6.44 9.59
C VAL A 60 -6.09 -7.71 8.93
N GLN A 61 -7.21 -8.20 9.45
CA GLN A 61 -7.85 -9.43 8.95
C GLN A 61 -8.27 -9.28 7.48
N THR A 62 -9.01 -8.22 7.15
CA THR A 62 -9.52 -7.99 5.80
C THR A 62 -8.41 -7.67 4.81
N CYS A 63 -7.39 -6.89 5.18
CA CYS A 63 -6.27 -6.61 4.28
C CYS A 63 -5.44 -7.87 4.01
N LEU A 64 -5.26 -8.75 5.00
CA LEU A 64 -4.61 -10.03 4.80
C LEU A 64 -5.42 -10.92 3.86
N MET A 65 -6.73 -11.06 4.08
CA MET A 65 -7.60 -11.83 3.17
C MET A 65 -7.56 -11.27 1.74
N LEU A 66 -7.58 -9.95 1.58
CA LEU A 66 -7.45 -9.29 0.28
C LEU A 66 -6.09 -9.59 -0.38
N PHE A 67 -5.01 -9.57 0.40
CA PHE A 67 -3.67 -9.88 -0.07
C PHE A 67 -3.54 -11.35 -0.52
N LEU A 68 -4.17 -12.27 0.20
CA LEU A 68 -4.19 -13.70 -0.11
C LEU A 68 -5.16 -14.07 -1.23
N GLY A 69 -6.04 -13.14 -1.64
CA GLY A 69 -7.10 -13.41 -2.62
C GLY A 69 -8.27 -14.23 -2.06
N GLU A 70 -8.36 -14.36 -0.74
CA GLU A 70 -9.33 -15.20 -0.02
C GLU A 70 -10.62 -14.45 0.35
N LEU A 71 -10.94 -13.36 -0.37
CA LEU A 71 -12.17 -12.65 -0.08
C LEU A 71 -13.38 -13.49 -0.53
N ASP A 72 -14.13 -13.93 0.46
CA ASP A 72 -15.29 -14.82 0.35
C ASP A 72 -16.35 -14.29 -0.63
N ASP A 73 -17.06 -15.21 -1.29
CA ASP A 73 -18.08 -14.89 -2.30
C ASP A 73 -19.23 -14.05 -1.70
N GLU A 74 -19.45 -14.13 -0.39
CA GLU A 74 -20.41 -13.28 0.34
C GLU A 74 -20.09 -11.77 0.29
N LEU A 75 -18.83 -11.37 0.17
CA LEU A 75 -18.42 -9.96 0.08
C LEU A 75 -18.41 -9.43 -1.36
N LYS A 76 -18.30 -10.33 -2.36
CA LYS A 76 -18.47 -9.99 -3.78
C LYS A 76 -19.90 -9.54 -4.06
N ASP A 77 -20.88 -10.25 -3.50
CA ASP A 77 -22.31 -9.99 -3.77
C ASP A 77 -22.92 -8.85 -2.96
N LYS A 78 -22.50 -8.64 -1.71
CA LYS A 78 -23.17 -7.66 -0.82
C LYS A 78 -22.92 -6.18 -1.16
N LYS A 79 -22.00 -5.84 -2.06
CA LYS A 79 -21.67 -4.44 -2.37
C LYS A 79 -21.30 -4.17 -3.85
N GLY A 80 -21.41 -5.15 -4.74
CA GLY A 80 -20.97 -5.01 -6.14
C GLY A 80 -19.48 -4.67 -6.26
N ILE A 81 -18.69 -4.97 -5.22
CA ILE A 81 -17.27 -4.61 -5.18
C ILE A 81 -16.51 -5.72 -5.90
N ASN A 82 -16.44 -5.58 -7.22
CA ASN A 82 -15.49 -6.33 -8.02
C ASN A 82 -14.11 -5.70 -7.80
N LEU A 83 -13.42 -6.09 -6.71
CA LEU A 83 -12.19 -5.46 -6.21
C LEU A 83 -10.97 -5.52 -7.17
N GLY A 84 -11.14 -5.91 -8.44
CA GLY A 84 -10.03 -6.23 -9.32
C GLY A 84 -9.12 -7.31 -8.71
N SER A 85 -9.71 -8.18 -7.86
CA SER A 85 -8.98 -9.10 -6.97
C SER A 85 -8.11 -10.09 -7.72
N SER A 86 -8.44 -10.39 -8.99
CA SER A 86 -7.65 -11.28 -9.83
C SER A 86 -6.31 -10.70 -10.25
N THR A 87 -6.15 -9.38 -10.35
CA THR A 87 -4.90 -8.74 -10.81
C THR A 87 -4.04 -8.25 -9.65
N LEU A 88 -4.66 -7.85 -8.53
CA LEU A 88 -3.98 -7.31 -7.34
C LEU A 88 -3.46 -8.39 -6.37
N ALA A 89 -4.15 -9.54 -6.24
CA ALA A 89 -3.70 -10.68 -5.45
C ALA A 89 -2.67 -11.56 -6.18
N ALA A 90 -2.51 -11.39 -7.50
CA ALA A 90 -1.68 -12.25 -8.34
C ALA A 90 -0.18 -12.16 -8.04
N TYR A 91 0.29 -11.08 -7.40
CA TYR A 91 1.73 -10.81 -7.32
C TYR A 91 2.35 -11.03 -5.95
N ARG A 92 1.58 -11.28 -4.86
CA ARG A 92 2.13 -11.43 -3.48
C ARG A 92 3.28 -10.48 -3.20
N THR A 93 3.11 -9.19 -3.52
CA THR A 93 4.18 -8.18 -3.39
C THR A 93 3.82 -7.08 -2.42
N ALA A 94 4.81 -6.27 -2.05
CA ALA A 94 4.60 -5.07 -1.26
C ALA A 94 3.56 -4.12 -1.89
N TYR A 95 3.55 -4.00 -3.23
CA TYR A 95 2.50 -3.30 -3.95
C TYR A 95 1.12 -3.94 -3.75
N GLY A 96 1.02 -5.27 -3.86
CA GLY A 96 -0.21 -6.00 -3.59
C GLY A 96 -0.78 -5.69 -2.20
N LEU A 97 0.07 -5.71 -1.18
CA LEU A 97 -0.33 -5.38 0.20
C LEU A 97 -0.81 -3.93 0.36
N LEU A 98 -0.14 -2.97 -0.30
CA LEU A 98 -0.57 -1.57 -0.32
C LEU A 98 -1.95 -1.41 -0.96
N GLN A 99 -2.21 -2.16 -2.02
CA GLN A 99 -3.48 -2.15 -2.71
C GLN A 99 -4.59 -2.79 -1.88
N SER A 100 -4.31 -3.83 -1.10
CA SER A 100 -5.25 -4.39 -0.12
C SER A 100 -5.69 -3.36 0.93
N VAL A 101 -4.74 -2.59 1.47
CA VAL A 101 -5.04 -1.50 2.43
C VAL A 101 -5.85 -0.39 1.77
N THR A 102 -5.52 -0.03 0.53
CA THR A 102 -6.23 0.98 -0.25
C THR A 102 -7.67 0.56 -0.52
N ALA A 103 -7.87 -0.67 -1.00
CA ALA A 103 -9.18 -1.26 -1.24
C ALA A 103 -10.05 -1.29 0.03
N TYR A 104 -9.48 -1.71 1.17
CA TYR A 104 -10.17 -1.69 2.45
C TYR A 104 -10.68 -0.28 2.80
N ARG A 105 -9.83 0.75 2.68
CA ARG A 105 -10.23 2.12 3.00
C ARG A 105 -11.24 2.68 2.00
N THR A 106 -11.09 2.37 0.71
CA THR A 106 -12.00 2.87 -0.34
C THR A 106 -13.39 2.27 -0.23
N HIS A 107 -13.50 0.96 0.02
CA HIS A 107 -14.78 0.24 -0.15
C HIS A 107 -15.41 -0.29 1.15
N MET A 108 -14.61 -0.48 2.21
CA MET A 108 -15.12 -1.06 3.47
C MET A 108 -15.38 -0.04 4.57
N VAL A 109 -14.71 1.13 4.53
CA VAL A 109 -14.81 2.13 5.60
C VAL A 109 -15.72 3.32 5.23
N GLY A 110 -15.92 3.63 3.96
CA GLY A 110 -16.69 4.82 3.58
C GLY A 110 -18.15 4.54 3.26
N THR A 111 -19.03 5.18 4.03
CA THR A 111 -20.43 5.47 3.69
C THR A 111 -20.50 6.92 3.21
N GLY A 112 -20.28 7.16 1.92
CA GLY A 112 -20.36 8.51 1.34
C GLY A 112 -20.30 8.51 -0.18
N SER A 113 -20.67 9.64 -0.80
CA SER A 113 -20.56 9.81 -2.25
C SER A 113 -19.11 9.67 -2.74
N ALA A 114 -18.91 9.27 -4.00
CA ALA A 114 -17.58 9.10 -4.60
C ALA A 114 -16.66 10.32 -4.43
N THR A 115 -17.22 11.53 -4.42
CA THR A 115 -16.52 12.80 -4.14
C THR A 115 -15.98 12.90 -2.71
N THR A 116 -16.74 12.45 -1.72
CA THR A 116 -16.31 12.39 -0.31
C THR A 116 -15.21 11.35 -0.12
N HIS A 117 -15.27 10.24 -0.86
CA HIS A 117 -14.22 9.23 -0.87
C HIS A 117 -12.91 9.76 -1.47
N ILE A 118 -12.96 10.39 -2.65
CA ILE A 118 -11.78 11.00 -3.28
C ILE A 118 -11.16 12.07 -2.36
N THR A 119 -11.98 12.91 -1.75
CA THR A 119 -11.51 13.95 -0.80
C THR A 119 -10.87 13.32 0.45
N SER A 120 -11.43 12.22 0.98
CA SER A 120 -10.87 11.49 2.11
C SER A 120 -9.57 10.74 1.77
N MET A 121 -9.43 10.26 0.53
CA MET A 121 -8.20 9.62 0.02
C MET A 121 -7.09 10.62 -0.28
N LEU A 122 -7.43 11.85 -0.66
CA LEU A 122 -6.44 12.90 -0.93
C LEU A 122 -6.03 13.64 0.35
N ASN A 123 -6.98 13.95 1.23
CA ASN A 123 -6.79 14.91 2.33
C ASN A 123 -7.29 14.43 3.71
N GLY A 124 -7.93 13.26 3.79
CA GLY A 124 -8.59 12.77 5.01
C GLY A 124 -7.85 11.65 5.73
N ASP A 125 -8.52 11.03 6.70
CA ASP A 125 -7.94 9.94 7.49
C ASP A 125 -7.65 8.68 6.66
N SER A 126 -8.36 8.48 5.55
CA SER A 126 -8.02 7.42 4.59
C SER A 126 -6.70 7.67 3.89
N ALA A 127 -6.43 8.92 3.49
CA ALA A 127 -5.14 9.34 2.98
C ALA A 127 -4.02 9.04 3.98
N LYS A 128 -4.23 9.35 5.27
CA LYS A 128 -3.23 9.11 6.33
C LYS A 128 -2.93 7.63 6.53
N VAL A 129 -3.95 6.78 6.55
CA VAL A 129 -3.81 5.32 6.73
C VAL A 129 -3.07 4.68 5.55
N VAL A 130 -3.46 5.02 4.32
CA VAL A 130 -2.78 4.53 3.10
C VAL A 130 -1.34 5.05 3.06
N ASN A 131 -1.11 6.33 3.34
CA ASN A 131 0.23 6.92 3.40
C ASN A 131 1.11 6.30 4.50
N LYS A 132 0.53 5.88 5.63
CA LYS A 132 1.27 5.17 6.69
C LYS A 132 1.80 3.84 6.16
N SER A 133 0.94 3.03 5.54
CA SER A 133 1.34 1.75 4.91
C SER A 133 2.37 1.97 3.81
N TYR A 134 2.11 2.92 2.89
CA TYR A 134 3.04 3.28 1.81
C TYR A 134 4.44 3.63 2.34
N ARG A 135 4.54 4.50 3.35
CA ARG A 135 5.83 4.87 3.96
C ARG A 135 6.52 3.68 4.64
N SER A 136 5.75 2.78 5.26
CA SER A 136 6.26 1.56 5.88
C SER A 136 6.93 0.64 4.85
N LEU A 137 6.26 0.45 3.71
CA LEU A 137 6.75 -0.39 2.62
C LEU A 137 7.97 0.22 1.90
N LEU A 138 8.01 1.55 1.73
CA LEU A 138 9.21 2.21 1.19
C LEU A 138 10.43 2.14 2.12
N LYS A 139 10.23 2.05 3.43
CA LYS A 139 11.34 1.83 4.35
C LYS A 139 11.88 0.41 4.21
N LEU A 140 10.99 -0.57 4.01
CA LEU A 140 11.37 -1.95 3.75
C LEU A 140 12.19 -2.06 2.46
N SER A 141 11.72 -1.45 1.35
CA SER A 141 12.43 -1.49 0.06
C SER A 141 13.87 -0.94 0.17
N ARG A 142 14.03 0.21 0.81
CA ARG A 142 15.35 0.84 1.03
C ARG A 142 16.25 0.02 1.95
N SER A 143 15.68 -0.69 2.93
CA SER A 143 16.42 -1.59 3.81
C SER A 143 16.94 -2.82 3.07
N LEU A 144 16.17 -3.33 2.10
CA LEU A 144 16.58 -4.44 1.25
C LEU A 144 17.67 -4.01 0.27
N GLU A 145 17.55 -2.83 -0.35
CA GLU A 145 18.60 -2.26 -1.22
C GLU A 145 19.93 -2.07 -0.49
N THR A 146 19.90 -1.55 0.75
CA THR A 146 21.11 -1.38 1.57
C THR A 146 21.70 -2.73 2.01
N SER A 147 20.86 -3.71 2.35
CA SER A 147 21.32 -5.06 2.72
C SER A 147 21.97 -5.81 1.55
N THR A 148 21.42 -5.69 0.34
CA THR A 148 22.03 -6.25 -0.88
C THR A 148 23.36 -5.56 -1.20
N THR A 149 23.45 -4.24 -1.03
CA THR A 149 24.68 -3.49 -1.28
C THR A 149 25.82 -3.90 -0.34
N ILE A 150 25.52 -4.16 0.94
CA ILE A 150 26.51 -4.63 1.92
C ILE A 150 26.99 -6.04 1.57
N ASN A 151 26.09 -6.92 1.11
CA ASN A 151 26.46 -8.30 0.77
C ASN A 151 27.36 -8.36 -0.48
N VAL A 152 27.15 -7.47 -1.47
CA VAL A 152 28.00 -7.40 -2.67
C VAL A 152 29.40 -6.85 -2.35
N GLN A 153 29.57 -6.01 -1.33
CA GLN A 153 30.89 -5.52 -0.91
C GLN A 153 31.71 -6.57 -0.13
N ASN A 154 31.06 -7.56 0.49
CA ASN A 154 31.74 -8.63 1.24
C ASN A 154 32.07 -9.87 0.38
N VAL A 155 31.67 -9.91 -0.89
CA VAL A 155 32.15 -10.92 -1.86
C VAL A 155 33.34 -10.35 -2.63
N ARG A 156 34.46 -10.10 -1.92
CA ARG A 156 35.78 -10.02 -2.55
C ARG A 156 36.52 -11.33 -2.27
N ILE A 157 36.48 -12.19 -3.29
CA ILE A 157 37.47 -13.20 -3.72
C ILE A 157 38.47 -13.61 -2.63
N ILE A 158 38.30 -14.83 -2.11
CA ILE A 158 39.40 -15.65 -1.57
C ILE A 158 39.98 -16.44 -2.73
#